data_AF-A0A2A3Y5T8-F1
#
_entry.id   AF-A0A2A3Y5T8-F1
#
_cell.length_a   1.000
_cell.length_b   1.000
_cell.length_c   1.000
_cell.angle_alpha   90.00
_cell.angle_beta   90.00
_cell.angle_gamma   90.00
#
_symmetry.space_group_name_H-M   'P 1'
#
loop_
_entity.id
_entity.type
_entity.pdbx_description
1 polymer ?
#
loop_
_entity_poly.entity_id
_entity_poly.type
_entity_poly.pdbx_seq_one_letter_code
_entity_poly.pdbx_strand_id
1 'polypeptide(L)'
;MNFNRIAAMTLSALITTVGLSGCSEKSLSNEEACQEIINQAKEQKLDMNSSASLGAMVNQGQKVSSIFHDVAQKAEPELATELTAFAEDTDALLAVITDDSLDMQQMRTKMSLLDTQETRARSENMGKLCPGLENL
;
A
#
# COMPACT_ATOMS: atom_id res chain seq x y z
N MET A 1 -4.79 34.15 -32.75
CA MET A 1 -5.60 34.65 -31.62
C MET A 1 -7.00 34.90 -32.18
N ASN A 2 -8.09 34.26 -31.79
CA ASN A 2 -8.44 33.59 -30.54
C ASN A 2 -9.28 32.33 -30.80
N PHE A 3 -8.99 31.30 -30.00
CA PHE A 3 -9.85 30.16 -29.72
C PHE A 3 -11.05 30.63 -28.89
N ASN A 4 -12.26 30.21 -29.27
CA ASN A 4 -13.39 30.00 -28.37
C ASN A 4 -14.25 28.89 -29.00
N ARG A 5 -14.11 27.66 -28.49
CA ARG A 5 -15.05 27.04 -27.55
C ARG A 5 -16.47 27.02 -28.10
N ILE A 6 -16.89 25.86 -28.60
CA ILE A 6 -18.13 25.14 -28.30
C ILE A 6 -18.05 23.80 -29.07
N ALA A 7 -17.85 22.72 -28.34
CA ALA A 7 -18.26 21.37 -28.76
C ALA A 7 -18.68 20.69 -27.45
N ALA A 8 -19.94 20.89 -27.09
CA ALA A 8 -20.97 19.88 -27.26
C ALA A 8 -20.70 18.68 -26.35
N MET A 9 -21.13 18.87 -25.11
CA MET A 9 -21.49 17.78 -24.21
C MET A 9 -22.52 16.89 -24.93
N THR A 10 -22.14 15.66 -25.24
CA THR A 10 -23.00 14.48 -25.21
C THR A 10 -22.15 13.28 -25.60
N LEU A 11 -21.83 12.43 -24.64
CA LEU A 11 -21.82 11.00 -24.91
C LEU A 11 -22.33 10.28 -23.66
N SER A 12 -23.67 10.26 -23.57
CA SER A 12 -24.37 9.22 -22.83
C SER A 12 -24.08 7.90 -23.53
N ALA A 13 -23.17 7.11 -22.96
CA ALA A 13 -23.19 5.67 -23.13
C ALA A 13 -23.26 5.07 -21.73
N LEU A 14 -24.50 4.90 -21.25
CA LEU A 14 -24.80 3.90 -20.23
C LEU A 14 -24.27 2.57 -20.75
N ILE A 15 -23.16 2.08 -20.18
CA ILE A 15 -22.88 0.65 -20.16
C ILE A 15 -23.44 0.14 -18.83
N THR A 16 -24.77 0.05 -18.77
CA THR A 16 -25.44 -0.88 -17.88
C THR A 16 -25.44 -2.24 -18.54
N THR A 17 -24.39 -3.01 -18.29
CA THR A 17 -24.43 -4.48 -18.33
C THR A 17 -24.37 -4.99 -16.90
N VAL A 18 -25.51 -4.91 -16.23
CA VAL A 18 -25.80 -5.76 -15.07
C VAL A 18 -26.31 -7.08 -15.64
N GLY A 19 -25.47 -8.11 -15.66
CA GLY A 19 -25.88 -9.45 -16.07
C GLY A 19 -24.73 -10.36 -16.48
N LEU A 20 -24.28 -11.19 -15.53
CA LEU A 20 -23.46 -12.38 -15.71
C LEU A 20 -22.11 -12.23 -16.41
N SER A 21 -21.09 -11.92 -15.59
CA SER A 21 -19.84 -12.66 -15.66
C SER A 21 -19.21 -12.63 -14.27
N GLY A 22 -18.90 -13.80 -13.72
CA GLY A 22 -17.74 -13.92 -12.85
C GLY A 22 -16.51 -13.59 -13.70
N CYS A 23 -16.35 -12.31 -14.04
CA CYS A 23 -15.04 -11.76 -14.32
C CYS A 23 -14.34 -11.90 -12.98
N SER A 24 -13.66 -13.03 -12.78
CA SER A 24 -12.42 -12.98 -12.03
C SER A 24 -11.67 -11.83 -12.69
N GLU A 25 -11.69 -10.63 -12.09
CA GLU A 25 -10.71 -9.61 -12.42
C GLU A 25 -9.40 -10.38 -12.39
N LYS A 26 -8.79 -10.51 -13.56
CA LYS A 26 -7.58 -11.31 -13.68
C LYS A 26 -6.63 -10.71 -12.67
N SER A 27 -6.23 -11.51 -11.68
CA SER A 27 -5.31 -11.05 -10.64
C SER A 27 -4.14 -10.34 -11.32
N LEU A 28 -3.77 -9.19 -10.77
CA LEU A 28 -2.61 -8.45 -11.22
C LEU A 28 -1.40 -9.39 -11.13
N SER A 29 -0.68 -9.51 -12.23
CA SER A 29 0.63 -10.15 -12.20
C SER A 29 1.54 -9.42 -11.20
N ASN A 30 2.61 -10.08 -10.77
CA ASN A 30 3.53 -9.47 -9.81
C ASN A 30 4.05 -8.10 -10.26
N GLU A 31 4.37 -7.95 -11.55
CA GLU A 31 4.83 -6.67 -12.11
C GLU A 31 3.74 -5.58 -12.07
N GLU A 32 2.51 -5.93 -12.44
CA GLU A 32 1.37 -4.99 -12.41
C GLU A 32 1.04 -4.57 -10.98
N ALA A 33 1.06 -5.50 -10.02
CA ALA A 33 0.83 -5.22 -8.62
C ALA A 33 1.91 -4.29 -8.04
N CYS A 34 3.19 -4.54 -8.35
CA CYS A 34 4.27 -3.66 -7.91
C CYS A 34 4.17 -2.25 -8.53
N GLN A 35 3.77 -2.13 -9.80
CA GLN A 35 3.52 -0.82 -10.42
C GLN A 35 2.34 -0.10 -9.79
N GLU A 36 1.27 -0.83 -9.43
CA GLU A 36 0.12 -0.27 -8.74
C GLU A 36 0.52 0.31 -7.37
N ILE A 37 1.33 -0.42 -6.60
CA ILE A 37 1.88 0.09 -5.32
C ILE A 37 2.65 1.39 -5.53
N ILE A 38 3.54 1.43 -6.54
CA ILE A 38 4.35 2.63 -6.86
C ILE A 38 3.45 3.80 -7.27
N ASN A 39 2.42 3.55 -8.08
CA ASN A 39 1.49 4.58 -8.53
C ASN A 39 0.69 5.16 -7.36
N GLN A 40 0.10 4.31 -6.53
CA GLN A 40 -0.63 4.76 -5.35
C GLN A 40 0.29 5.49 -4.36
N ALA A 41 1.52 5.02 -4.18
CA ALA A 41 2.49 5.70 -3.32
C ALA A 41 2.81 7.12 -3.82
N LYS A 42 3.01 7.29 -5.13
CA LYS A 42 3.20 8.61 -5.75
C LYS A 42 1.97 9.50 -5.64
N GLU A 43 0.78 8.96 -5.88
CA GLU A 43 -0.49 9.70 -5.77
C GLU A 43 -0.72 10.21 -4.34
N GLN A 44 -0.41 9.37 -3.35
CA GLN A 44 -0.53 9.70 -1.93
C GLN A 44 0.63 10.55 -1.39
N LYS A 45 1.59 10.91 -2.26
CA LYS A 45 2.81 11.66 -1.95
C LYS A 45 3.55 11.05 -0.76
N LEU A 46 3.71 9.73 -0.77
CA LEU A 46 4.58 9.05 0.16
C LEU A 46 6.01 9.53 -0.07
N ASP A 47 6.66 9.91 1.03
CA ASP A 47 8.06 10.30 1.07
C ASP A 47 8.73 9.37 2.08
N MET A 48 9.24 8.24 1.59
CA MET A 48 9.83 7.20 2.46
C MET A 48 11.21 7.60 3.01
N ASN A 49 11.74 8.75 2.56
CA ASN A 49 13.05 9.28 2.95
C ASN A 49 12.95 10.47 3.92
N SER A 50 11.73 10.84 4.35
CA SER A 50 11.49 11.99 5.22
C SER A 50 11.96 11.75 6.65
N SER A 51 12.81 12.63 7.20
CA SER A 51 13.15 12.68 8.64
C SER A 51 12.04 13.35 9.48
N ALA A 52 10.79 12.98 9.19
CA ALA A 52 9.61 13.68 9.67
C ALA A 52 9.30 13.38 11.15
N SER A 53 8.39 14.16 11.74
CA SER A 53 7.93 13.95 13.12
C SER A 53 7.28 12.57 13.30
N LEU A 54 7.15 12.11 14.55
CA LEU A 54 6.51 10.82 14.86
C LEU A 54 5.10 10.71 14.24
N GLY A 55 4.30 11.77 14.31
CA GLY A 55 2.97 11.79 13.69
C GLY A 55 3.00 11.67 12.17
N ALA A 56 4.03 12.21 11.50
CA ALA A 56 4.20 12.06 10.07
C ALA A 56 4.66 10.63 9.71
N MET A 57 5.55 10.01 10.50
CA MET A 57 5.92 8.60 10.35
C MET A 57 4.71 7.68 10.49
N VAL A 58 3.87 7.90 11.50
CA VAL A 58 2.62 7.13 11.70
C VAL A 58 1.69 7.30 10.51
N ASN A 59 1.47 8.52 10.04
CA ASN A 59 0.60 8.77 8.88
C ASN A 59 1.14 8.09 7.61
N GLN A 60 2.45 8.15 7.37
CA GLN A 60 3.08 7.46 6.24
C GLN A 60 2.95 5.94 6.37
N GLY A 61 3.22 5.37 7.54
CA GLY A 61 3.04 3.94 7.78
C GLY A 61 1.60 3.48 7.52
N GLN A 62 0.59 4.27 7.94
CA GLN A 62 -0.82 3.98 7.65
C GLN A 62 -1.12 3.96 6.15
N LYS A 63 -0.54 4.91 5.40
CA LYS A 63 -0.68 4.93 3.93
C LYS A 63 -0.01 3.73 3.28
N VAL A 64 1.20 3.37 3.72
CA VAL A 64 1.91 2.17 3.24
C VAL A 64 1.07 0.92 3.50
N SER A 65 0.66 0.69 4.75
CA SER A 65 -0.19 -0.46 5.09
C SER A 65 -1.46 -0.51 4.23
N SER A 66 -2.16 0.63 4.07
CA SER A 66 -3.36 0.71 3.25
C SER A 66 -3.13 0.34 1.78
N ILE A 67 -2.03 0.81 1.18
CA ILE A 67 -1.70 0.49 -0.23
C ILE A 67 -1.45 -1.01 -0.38
N PHE A 68 -0.68 -1.60 0.54
CA PHE A 68 -0.31 -3.00 0.46
C PHE A 68 -1.52 -3.91 0.67
N HIS A 69 -2.43 -3.58 1.60
CA HIS A 69 -3.71 -4.29 1.75
C HIS A 69 -4.59 -4.18 0.51
N ASP A 70 -4.73 -2.99 -0.10
CA ASP A 70 -5.54 -2.80 -1.30
C ASP A 70 -5.00 -3.59 -2.50
N VAL A 71 -3.68 -3.57 -2.71
CA VAL A 71 -3.06 -4.30 -3.81
C VAL A 71 -3.07 -5.81 -3.57
N ALA A 72 -2.92 -6.26 -2.31
CA ALA A 72 -3.01 -7.68 -1.98
C ALA A 72 -4.34 -8.32 -2.40
N GLN A 73 -5.46 -7.57 -2.32
CA GLN A 73 -6.78 -8.06 -2.75
C GLN A 73 -6.88 -8.29 -4.27
N LYS A 74 -5.96 -7.70 -5.04
CA LYS A 74 -5.97 -7.70 -6.50
C LYS A 74 -4.84 -8.53 -7.09
N ALA A 75 -3.79 -8.83 -6.33
CA ALA A 75 -2.59 -9.54 -6.77
C ALA A 75 -2.80 -11.06 -6.92
N GLU A 76 -1.86 -11.73 -7.59
CA GLU A 76 -1.77 -13.20 -7.60
C GLU A 76 -1.53 -13.76 -6.18
N PRO A 77 -1.98 -14.98 -5.86
CA PRO A 77 -2.03 -15.48 -4.48
C PRO A 77 -0.71 -15.47 -3.71
N GLU A 78 0.41 -15.74 -4.39
CA GLU A 78 1.74 -15.74 -3.77
C GLU A 78 2.15 -14.33 -3.33
N LEU A 79 2.05 -13.35 -4.23
CA LEU A 79 2.35 -11.96 -3.90
C LEU A 79 1.31 -11.36 -2.94
N ALA A 80 0.03 -11.69 -3.10
CA ALA A 80 -1.03 -11.25 -2.19
C ALA A 80 -0.72 -11.63 -0.73
N THR A 81 -0.25 -12.85 -0.50
CA THR A 81 0.12 -13.33 0.84
C THR A 81 1.27 -12.51 1.43
N GLU A 82 2.30 -12.23 0.63
CA GLU A 82 3.45 -11.43 1.08
C GLU A 82 3.08 -9.97 1.33
N LEU A 83 2.25 -9.38 0.47
CA LEU A 83 1.77 -8.00 0.63
C LEU A 83 0.89 -7.85 1.86
N THR A 84 -0.05 -8.78 2.10
CA THR A 84 -0.88 -8.79 3.31
C THR A 84 0.00 -8.92 4.56
N ALA A 85 0.94 -9.86 4.58
CA ALA A 85 1.78 -10.05 5.76
C ALA A 85 2.70 -8.83 6.03
N PHE A 86 3.21 -8.17 4.98
CA PHE A 86 3.96 -6.92 5.15
C PHE A 86 3.08 -5.77 5.71
N ALA A 87 1.83 -5.67 5.23
CA ALA A 87 0.88 -4.70 5.74
C ALA A 87 0.51 -4.97 7.21
N GLU A 88 0.31 -6.24 7.58
CA GLU A 88 0.04 -6.66 8.97
C GLU A 88 1.23 -6.39 9.90
N ASP A 89 2.46 -6.65 9.47
CA ASP A 89 3.67 -6.30 10.22
C ASP A 89 3.74 -4.77 10.46
N THR A 90 3.36 -3.97 9.44
CA THR A 90 3.29 -2.51 9.53
C THR A 90 2.17 -2.05 10.47
N ASP A 91 0.99 -2.66 10.41
CA ASP A 91 -0.14 -2.36 11.30
C ASP A 91 0.21 -2.68 12.76
N ALA A 92 0.88 -3.80 13.01
CA ALA A 92 1.33 -4.19 14.34
C ALA A 92 2.35 -3.19 14.90
N LEU A 93 3.30 -2.73 14.07
CA LEU A 93 4.25 -1.69 14.43
C LEU A 93 3.54 -0.38 14.80
N LEU A 94 2.61 0.07 13.95
CA LEU A 94 1.86 1.30 14.18
C LEU A 94 1.01 1.20 15.44
N ALA A 95 0.35 0.06 15.68
CA ALA A 95 -0.44 -0.17 16.87
C ALA A 95 0.40 -0.09 18.15
N VAL A 96 1.69 -0.42 18.13
CA VAL A 96 2.57 -0.25 19.29
C VAL A 96 2.97 1.21 19.48
N ILE A 97 3.28 1.92 18.39
CA ILE A 97 3.78 3.30 18.43
C ILE A 97 2.68 4.31 18.78
N THR A 98 1.43 4.02 18.43
CA THR A 98 0.28 4.90 18.70
C THR A 98 -0.52 4.51 19.95
N ASP A 99 -0.10 3.47 20.67
CA ASP A 99 -0.76 3.03 21.90
C ASP A 99 -0.30 3.88 23.09
N ASP A 100 -1.04 4.97 23.31
CA ASP A 100 -0.84 5.92 24.42
C ASP A 100 -0.99 5.27 25.81
N SER A 101 -1.47 4.02 25.90
CA SER A 101 -1.58 3.29 27.17
C SER A 101 -0.28 2.59 27.59
N LEU A 102 0.70 2.49 26.69
CA LEU A 102 1.98 1.83 26.97
C LEU A 102 3.00 2.80 27.55
N ASP A 103 3.66 2.36 28.61
CA ASP A 103 4.90 3.00 29.01
C ASP A 103 6.07 2.64 28.06
N MET A 104 7.18 3.36 28.20
CA MET A 104 8.38 3.16 27.37
C MET A 104 8.95 1.73 27.46
N GLN A 105 8.81 1.06 28.61
CA GLN A 105 9.30 -0.31 28.80
C GLN A 105 8.41 -1.30 28.05
N GLN A 106 7.09 -1.18 28.20
CA GLN A 106 6.10 -1.98 27.50
C GLN A 106 6.18 -1.80 25.99
N MET A 107 6.31 -0.56 25.53
CA MET A 107 6.52 -0.23 24.11
C MET A 107 7.78 -0.93 23.59
N ARG A 108 8.91 -0.81 24.29
CA ARG A 108 10.17 -1.47 23.90
C ARG A 108 10.04 -2.99 23.85
N THR A 109 9.35 -3.60 24.82
CA THR A 109 9.11 -5.04 24.82
C THR A 109 8.26 -5.45 23.62
N LYS A 110 7.14 -4.77 23.35
CA LYS A 110 6.31 -5.08 22.18
C LYS A 110 7.07 -4.88 20.87
N MET A 111 7.82 -3.78 20.73
CA MET A 111 8.68 -3.54 19.56
C MET A 111 9.70 -4.66 19.35
N SER A 112 10.32 -5.17 20.42
CA SER A 112 11.28 -6.28 20.31
C SER A 112 10.65 -7.60 19.87
N LEU A 113 9.35 -7.80 20.11
CA LEU A 113 8.61 -8.97 19.65
C LEU A 113 8.25 -8.88 18.16
N LEU A 114 8.17 -7.66 17.62
CA LEU A 114 7.95 -7.42 16.19
C LEU A 114 9.26 -7.50 15.38
N ASP A 115 10.41 -7.28 16.03
CA ASP A 115 11.74 -7.36 15.42
C ASP A 115 12.23 -8.82 15.30
N THR A 116 11.53 -9.62 14.50
CA THR A 116 11.86 -11.03 14.26
C THR A 116 12.71 -11.23 13.00
N GLN A 117 13.37 -12.38 12.89
CA GLN A 117 14.07 -12.76 11.66
C GLN A 117 13.11 -12.86 10.46
N GLU A 118 11.87 -13.28 10.69
CA GLU A 118 10.85 -13.41 9.65
C GLU A 118 10.43 -12.04 9.10
N THR A 119 10.11 -11.09 9.98
CA THR A 119 9.73 -9.72 9.60
C THR A 119 10.85 -9.02 8.81
N ARG A 120 12.11 -9.22 9.21
CA ARG A 120 13.29 -8.72 8.48
C ARG A 120 13.43 -9.38 7.11
N ALA A 121 13.33 -10.70 7.04
CA ALA A 121 13.41 -11.43 5.78
C ALA A 121 12.29 -11.03 4.80
N ARG A 122 11.07 -10.80 5.31
CA ARG A 122 9.93 -10.32 4.51
C ARG A 122 10.19 -8.94 3.92
N SER A 123 10.69 -8.02 4.74
CA SER A 123 11.07 -6.67 4.30
C SER A 123 12.14 -6.70 3.19
N GLU A 124 13.18 -7.54 3.35
CA GLU A 124 14.21 -7.73 2.33
C GLU A 124 13.67 -8.40 1.06
N ASN A 125 12.75 -9.36 1.21
CA ASN A 125 12.13 -10.05 0.08
C ASN A 125 11.24 -9.10 -0.73
N MET A 126 10.51 -8.20 -0.08
CA MET A 126 9.64 -7.23 -0.73
C MET A 126 10.41 -6.31 -1.67
N GLY A 127 11.60 -5.83 -1.26
CA GLY A 127 12.49 -5.05 -2.13
C GLY A 127 13.03 -5.82 -3.33
N LYS A 128 13.07 -7.16 -3.28
CA LYS A 128 13.45 -8.00 -4.43
C LYS A 128 12.27 -8.29 -5.34
N LEU A 129 11.08 -8.50 -4.77
CA LEU A 129 9.86 -8.82 -5.50
C LEU A 129 9.29 -7.61 -6.24
N CYS A 130 9.44 -6.42 -5.67
CA CYS A 130 8.96 -5.16 -6.26
C CYS A 130 10.10 -4.16 -6.47
N PRO A 131 10.87 -4.28 -7.57
CA PRO A 131 11.91 -3.33 -7.93
C PRO A 131 11.32 -1.92 -8.11
N GLY A 132 11.92 -0.93 -7.46
CA GLY A 132 11.48 0.46 -7.53
C GLY A 132 10.68 0.93 -6.31
N LEU A 133 10.32 0.04 -5.39
CA LEU A 133 9.83 0.42 -4.06
C LEU A 133 10.89 1.23 -3.29
N GLU A 134 12.16 0.89 -3.46
CA GLU A 134 13.30 1.59 -2.84
C GLU A 134 13.53 3.00 -3.40
N ASN A 135 12.87 3.36 -4.50
CA ASN A 135 13.00 4.66 -5.17
C ASN A 135 11.80 5.60 -4.91
N LEU A 136 10.89 5.23 -3.99
CA LEU A 136 9.85 6.07 -3.42
C LEU A 136 10.40 6.92 -2.25
#